data_AF-A0A1X9YRB9-F1
#
_entry.id   AF-A0A1X9YRB9-F1
#
_cell.length_a   1.000
_cell.length_b   1.000
_cell.length_c   1.000
_cell.angle_alpha   90.00
_cell.angle_beta   90.00
_cell.angle_gamma   90.00
#
_symmetry.space_group_name_H-M   'P 1'
#
loop_
_entity.id
_entity.type
_entity.pdbx_description
1 polymer ?
#
loop_
_entity_poly.entity_id
_entity_poly.type
_entity_poly.pdbx_seq_one_letter_code
_entity_poly.pdbx_strand_id
1 'polypeptide(L)'
;MKKINTHLQFMVKAGLCLYLLISLSACAGEVGDTAVNDPEIVAGTETAGATQDDGWDSDEFNSDFASTNYYEEWDENDDNLLDDNEFMGGFFDTWDANNDNQLDENEFTTASNDWGLENESWADWDTSGDGILDENEFNTGFADNGWFDDWDADNDNMLAEREYTDGVFGVWDENDDSLLDTNEYGLYDTYYGV
;
A
#
# COMPACT_ATOMS: atom_id res chain seq x y z
N MET A 1 -9.62 -46.11 2.53
CA MET A 1 -10.46 -45.78 3.70
C MET A 1 -9.62 -45.06 4.74
N LYS A 2 -9.83 -43.76 4.91
CA LYS A 2 -9.88 -43.05 6.21
C LYS A 2 -10.19 -41.59 5.90
N LYS A 3 -11.45 -41.21 6.07
CA LYS A 3 -11.91 -39.83 6.06
C LYS A 3 -11.55 -39.22 7.41
N ILE A 4 -10.89 -38.06 7.43
CA ILE A 4 -10.70 -37.27 8.63
C ILE A 4 -11.68 -36.11 8.51
N ASN A 5 -12.78 -36.23 9.25
CA ASN A 5 -13.77 -35.16 9.45
C ASN A 5 -13.32 -34.35 10.66
N THR A 6 -13.18 -33.04 10.52
CA THR A 6 -13.04 -32.14 11.66
C THR A 6 -14.14 -31.08 11.58
N HIS A 7 -15.19 -31.28 12.39
CA HIS A 7 -16.22 -30.29 12.70
C HIS A 7 -16.06 -29.95 14.19
N LEU A 8 -15.85 -28.67 14.53
CA LEU A 8 -16.23 -28.02 15.81
C LEU A 8 -15.64 -26.60 15.82
N GLN A 9 -16.26 -25.50 16.25
CA GLN A 9 -17.63 -25.10 16.54
C GLN A 9 -17.63 -23.57 16.60
N PHE A 10 -18.55 -22.91 15.89
CA PHE A 10 -18.86 -21.49 16.04
C PHE A 10 -19.43 -21.22 17.44
N MET A 11 -18.86 -20.27 18.18
CA MET A 11 -19.46 -19.72 19.40
C MET A 11 -19.76 -18.23 19.21
N VAL A 12 -21.04 -17.95 18.98
CA VAL A 12 -21.68 -16.64 19.12
C VAL A 12 -21.71 -16.25 20.60
N LYS A 13 -21.27 -15.04 20.94
CA LYS A 13 -21.62 -14.40 22.22
C LYS A 13 -22.18 -13.00 21.96
N ALA A 14 -23.50 -12.90 21.99
CA ALA A 14 -24.24 -11.68 22.21
C ALA A 14 -24.15 -11.28 23.69
N GLY A 15 -24.05 -9.97 23.99
CA GLY A 15 -23.95 -9.48 25.36
C GLY A 15 -24.19 -7.98 25.50
N LEU A 16 -25.43 -7.56 25.21
CA LEU A 16 -26.03 -6.26 25.54
C LEU A 16 -25.95 -5.98 27.05
N CYS A 17 -25.50 -4.78 27.48
CA CYS A 17 -25.95 -4.17 28.74
C CYS A 17 -25.72 -2.65 28.78
N LEU A 18 -26.83 -1.94 28.54
CA LEU A 18 -27.09 -0.53 28.82
C LEU A 18 -27.14 -0.31 30.35
N TYR A 19 -26.39 0.64 30.90
CA TYR A 19 -26.66 1.19 32.23
C TYR A 19 -26.59 2.72 32.23
N LEU A 20 -27.77 3.30 32.40
CA LEU A 20 -28.06 4.71 32.60
C LEU A 20 -28.29 4.89 34.10
N LEU A 21 -27.46 5.67 34.79
CA LEU A 21 -27.67 6.01 36.20
C LEU A 21 -27.69 7.52 36.39
N ILE A 22 -28.91 8.00 36.63
CA ILE A 22 -29.27 9.32 37.12
C ILE A 22 -29.06 9.32 38.63
N SER A 23 -28.30 10.29 39.16
CA SER A 23 -28.36 10.64 40.58
C SER A 23 -28.61 12.14 40.72
N LEU A 24 -29.87 12.48 40.99
CA LEU A 24 -30.28 13.77 41.55
C LEU A 24 -30.08 13.71 43.06
N SER A 25 -29.32 14.65 43.61
CA SER A 25 -29.42 15.01 45.03
C SER A 25 -29.51 16.53 45.13
N ALA A 26 -30.61 16.98 45.73
CA ALA A 26 -30.93 18.37 45.98
C ALA A 26 -30.60 18.73 47.43
N CYS A 27 -29.99 19.89 47.67
CA CYS A 27 -30.29 20.67 48.88
C CYS A 27 -29.96 22.16 48.65
N ALA A 28 -30.88 23.00 49.12
CA ALA A 28 -31.07 24.40 48.79
C ALA A 28 -30.23 25.39 49.63
N GLY A 29 -30.01 26.59 49.06
CA GLY A 29 -29.55 27.80 49.76
C GLY A 29 -29.43 29.01 48.81
N GLU A 30 -30.46 29.86 48.78
CA GLU A 30 -30.53 31.24 48.22
C GLU A 30 -29.41 32.18 48.75
N VAL A 31 -29.00 33.32 48.19
CA VAL A 31 -29.25 34.13 46.98
C VAL A 31 -28.02 35.04 46.86
N GLY A 32 -27.48 35.22 45.65
CA GLY A 32 -26.38 36.14 45.37
C GLY A 32 -26.21 36.31 43.87
N ASP A 33 -26.87 37.33 43.33
CA ASP A 33 -26.83 37.73 41.93
C ASP A 33 -25.43 38.23 41.53
N THR A 34 -24.73 37.49 40.67
CA THR A 34 -23.81 38.03 39.66
C THR A 34 -23.61 37.00 38.54
N ALA A 35 -23.77 37.48 37.31
CA ALA A 35 -23.65 36.80 36.04
C ALA A 35 -22.36 35.95 35.86
N VAL A 36 -22.56 34.71 35.38
CA VAL A 36 -21.84 33.96 34.32
C VAL A 36 -20.44 34.49 33.91
N ASN A 37 -19.37 33.69 33.89
CA ASN A 37 -19.23 32.38 33.23
C ASN A 37 -18.15 31.50 33.89
N ASP A 38 -18.40 30.20 33.79
CA ASP A 38 -17.60 29.02 34.18
C ASP A 38 -16.10 29.12 33.83
N PRO A 39 -15.19 28.60 34.68
CA PRO A 39 -13.86 28.20 34.23
C PRO A 39 -14.01 26.98 33.31
N GLU A 40 -14.09 27.23 32.00
CA GLU A 40 -13.87 26.19 31.01
C GLU A 40 -12.52 25.53 31.32
N ILE A 41 -12.59 24.26 31.69
CA ILE A 41 -11.46 23.34 31.63
C ILE A 41 -11.03 23.39 30.16
N VAL A 42 -10.04 24.23 29.87
CA VAL A 42 -9.25 24.13 28.65
C VAL A 42 -8.53 22.80 28.79
N ALA A 43 -9.20 21.73 28.37
CA ALA A 43 -8.56 20.54 27.87
C ALA A 43 -7.46 21.04 26.95
N GLY A 44 -6.23 20.72 27.32
CA GLY A 44 -5.06 21.14 26.57
C GLY A 44 -5.36 20.89 25.11
N THR A 45 -5.30 21.96 24.32
CA THR A 45 -5.11 21.82 22.90
C THR A 45 -3.91 20.90 22.77
N GLU A 46 -4.17 19.65 22.39
CA GLU A 46 -3.21 18.74 21.79
C GLU A 46 -2.63 19.54 20.63
N THR A 47 -1.59 20.29 20.96
CA THR A 47 -0.71 20.91 20.00
C THR A 47 0.00 19.67 19.49
N ALA A 48 -0.47 19.14 18.35
CA ALA A 48 0.20 18.08 17.61
C ALA A 48 1.65 18.52 17.45
N GLY A 49 2.47 18.02 18.36
CA GLY A 49 3.87 18.35 18.50
C GLY A 49 4.57 17.62 17.39
N ALA A 50 5.19 18.40 16.51
CA ALA A 50 6.26 18.05 15.59
C ALA A 50 6.71 16.58 15.55
N THR A 51 6.48 16.00 14.37
CA THR A 51 7.44 15.22 13.57
C THR A 51 8.13 14.07 14.28
N GLN A 52 7.49 12.91 14.23
CA GLN A 52 8.23 11.69 14.08
C GLN A 52 7.82 11.17 12.71
N ASP A 53 8.73 11.29 11.75
CA ASP A 53 8.61 10.62 10.45
C ASP A 53 8.84 9.15 10.79
N ASP A 54 7.75 8.48 11.15
CA ASP A 54 7.74 7.10 11.64
C ASP A 54 7.84 6.10 10.50
N GLY A 55 8.11 6.58 9.28
CA GLY A 55 7.90 5.85 8.04
C GLY A 55 6.46 5.98 7.55
N TRP A 56 6.22 5.53 6.33
CA TRP A 56 4.89 5.50 5.73
C TRP A 56 4.25 4.13 5.97
N ASP A 57 3.02 4.08 6.47
CA ASP A 57 2.24 2.84 6.48
C ASP A 57 1.58 2.58 5.10
N SER A 58 0.99 1.40 4.91
CA SER A 58 0.36 1.03 3.63
C SER A 58 -0.85 1.90 3.27
N ASP A 59 -1.54 2.48 4.27
CA ASP A 59 -2.66 3.40 4.00
C ASP A 59 -2.14 4.77 3.51
N GLU A 60 -1.05 5.27 4.08
CA GLU A 60 -0.37 6.48 3.64
C GLU A 60 0.21 6.31 2.23
N PHE A 61 0.91 5.19 1.97
CA PHE A 61 1.41 4.83 0.65
C PHE A 61 0.29 4.79 -0.40
N ASN A 62 -0.78 4.04 -0.14
CA ASN A 62 -1.91 3.92 -1.07
C ASN A 62 -2.57 5.30 -1.30
N SER A 63 -2.76 6.10 -0.25
CA SER A 63 -3.39 7.41 -0.39
C SER A 63 -2.58 8.40 -1.22
N ASP A 64 -1.24 8.34 -1.16
CA ASP A 64 -0.39 9.20 -1.97
C ASP A 64 -0.32 8.69 -3.41
N PHE A 65 -0.15 7.37 -3.60
CA PHE A 65 -0.14 6.74 -4.92
C PHE A 65 -1.45 6.98 -5.68
N ALA A 66 -2.60 6.84 -5.02
CA ALA A 66 -3.92 7.13 -5.60
C ALA A 66 -4.14 8.61 -5.96
N SER A 67 -3.24 9.52 -5.55
CA SER A 67 -3.24 10.92 -5.95
C SER A 67 -2.45 11.19 -7.23
N THR A 68 -1.67 10.20 -7.68
CA THR A 68 -0.97 10.18 -8.96
C THR A 68 -1.91 9.70 -10.08
N ASN A 69 -1.40 9.67 -11.31
CA ASN A 69 -2.13 9.16 -12.48
C ASN A 69 -1.59 7.81 -12.98
N TYR A 70 -0.61 7.19 -12.32
CA TYR A 70 0.05 5.98 -12.82
C TYR A 70 -0.94 4.84 -13.06
N TYR A 71 -1.78 4.54 -12.06
CA TYR A 71 -2.78 3.47 -12.17
C TYR A 71 -3.79 3.72 -13.29
N GLU A 72 -4.26 4.97 -13.43
CA GLU A 72 -5.18 5.38 -14.50
C GLU A 72 -4.52 5.34 -15.90
N GLU A 73 -3.20 5.53 -15.98
CA GLU A 73 -2.46 5.47 -17.25
C GLU A 73 -2.21 4.03 -17.70
N TRP A 74 -2.04 3.09 -16.76
CA TRP A 74 -1.84 1.68 -17.07
C TRP A 74 -3.14 0.91 -17.31
N ASP A 75 -4.25 1.30 -16.68
CA ASP A 75 -5.60 0.78 -16.95
C ASP A 75 -6.08 1.26 -18.33
N GLU A 76 -5.63 0.58 -19.39
CA GLU A 76 -5.92 0.96 -20.78
C GLU A 76 -7.43 0.91 -21.09
N ASN A 77 -8.17 0.11 -20.34
CA ASN A 77 -9.56 -0.21 -20.63
C ASN A 77 -10.58 0.51 -19.73
N ASP A 78 -10.12 1.31 -18.77
CA ASP A 78 -10.86 2.14 -17.81
C ASP A 78 -11.84 1.33 -16.93
N ASP A 79 -11.52 0.08 -16.57
CA ASP A 79 -12.37 -0.73 -15.69
C ASP A 79 -11.96 -0.70 -14.20
N ASN A 80 -10.92 0.06 -13.88
CA ASN A 80 -10.28 0.25 -12.58
C ASN A 80 -9.58 -1.00 -12.04
N LEU A 81 -9.26 -1.94 -12.91
CA LEU A 81 -8.53 -3.16 -12.61
C LEU A 81 -7.36 -3.27 -13.59
N LEU A 82 -6.23 -3.80 -13.13
CA LEU A 82 -5.13 -4.16 -14.01
C LEU A 82 -5.23 -5.64 -14.34
N ASP A 83 -5.35 -5.96 -15.62
CA ASP A 83 -5.04 -7.30 -16.10
C ASP A 83 -3.53 -7.55 -16.14
N ASP A 84 -3.12 -8.80 -16.36
CA ASP A 84 -1.69 -9.20 -16.38
C ASP A 84 -0.86 -8.38 -17.39
N ASN A 85 -1.45 -7.98 -18.52
CA ASN A 85 -0.75 -7.19 -19.53
C ASN A 85 -0.61 -5.72 -19.11
N GLU A 86 -1.66 -5.13 -18.55
CA GLU A 86 -1.64 -3.76 -18.01
C GLU A 86 -0.67 -3.65 -16.82
N PHE A 87 -0.65 -4.67 -15.95
CA PHE A 87 0.30 -4.79 -14.85
C PHE A 87 1.77 -4.83 -15.33
N MET A 88 2.09 -5.71 -16.28
CA MET A 88 3.45 -5.82 -16.82
C MET A 88 3.86 -4.55 -17.58
N GLY A 89 2.96 -3.98 -18.39
CA GLY A 89 3.19 -2.73 -19.10
C GLY A 89 3.47 -1.57 -18.13
N GLY A 90 2.71 -1.48 -17.04
CA GLY A 90 2.94 -0.47 -16.01
C GLY A 90 4.29 -0.59 -15.33
N PHE A 91 4.77 -1.81 -15.08
CA PHE A 91 6.12 -2.05 -14.58
C PHE A 91 7.21 -1.68 -15.59
N PHE A 92 7.01 -1.99 -16.87
CA PHE A 92 7.92 -1.58 -17.94
C PHE A 92 8.06 -0.05 -17.99
N ASP A 93 6.93 0.66 -18.00
CA ASP A 93 6.90 2.14 -17.99
C ASP A 93 7.53 2.71 -16.70
N THR A 94 7.32 2.05 -15.56
CA THR A 94 7.92 2.46 -14.27
C THR A 94 9.45 2.32 -14.29
N TRP A 95 9.98 1.29 -14.96
CA TRP A 95 11.41 1.03 -15.02
C TRP A 95 12.12 1.84 -16.11
N ASP A 96 11.40 2.30 -17.13
CA ASP A 96 11.89 3.19 -18.19
C ASP A 96 12.01 4.63 -17.68
N ALA A 97 13.02 4.84 -16.83
CA ALA A 97 13.25 6.13 -16.17
C ALA A 97 13.48 7.28 -17.16
N ASN A 98 13.92 6.97 -18.38
CA ASN A 98 14.24 7.96 -19.40
C ASN A 98 13.12 8.17 -20.44
N ASN A 99 12.06 7.34 -20.40
CA ASN A 99 10.90 7.34 -21.28
C ASN A 99 11.29 7.25 -22.77
N ASP A 100 12.20 6.34 -23.13
CA ASP A 100 12.55 6.04 -24.52
C ASP A 100 12.01 4.70 -25.05
N ASN A 101 11.04 4.14 -24.31
CA ASN A 101 10.29 2.91 -24.59
C ASN A 101 11.18 1.68 -24.72
N GLN A 102 12.32 1.70 -24.04
CA GLN A 102 13.32 0.64 -23.99
C GLN A 102 13.93 0.64 -22.59
N LEU A 103 14.32 -0.52 -22.07
CA LEU A 103 15.12 -0.57 -20.85
C LEU A 103 16.57 -0.85 -21.22
N ASP A 104 17.48 0.02 -20.81
CA ASP A 104 18.92 -0.26 -20.89
C ASP A 104 19.43 -1.07 -19.68
N GLU A 105 20.66 -1.57 -19.76
CA GLU A 105 21.26 -2.41 -18.70
C GLU A 105 21.32 -1.68 -17.35
N ASN A 106 21.44 -0.34 -17.34
CA ASN A 106 21.47 0.43 -16.09
C ASN A 106 20.07 0.55 -15.47
N GLU A 107 19.05 0.81 -16.28
CA GLU A 107 17.65 0.84 -15.84
C GLU A 107 17.24 -0.51 -15.26
N PHE A 108 17.48 -1.59 -16.00
CA PHE A 108 17.24 -2.95 -15.52
C PHE A 108 18.01 -3.26 -14.23
N THR A 109 19.30 -2.94 -14.16
CA THR A 109 20.10 -3.25 -12.97
C THR A 109 19.64 -2.44 -11.76
N THR A 110 19.27 -1.18 -11.95
CA THR A 110 18.79 -0.32 -10.86
C THR A 110 17.47 -0.86 -10.34
N ALA A 111 16.50 -1.06 -11.24
CA ALA A 111 15.20 -1.57 -10.86
C ALA A 111 15.27 -2.98 -10.26
N SER A 112 16.06 -3.89 -10.84
CA SER A 112 16.21 -5.24 -10.28
C SER A 112 16.75 -5.23 -8.85
N ASN A 113 17.62 -4.28 -8.49
CA ASN A 113 18.08 -4.16 -7.10
C ASN A 113 17.00 -3.56 -6.19
N ASP A 114 16.31 -2.53 -6.64
CA ASP A 114 15.30 -1.82 -5.85
C ASP A 114 14.02 -2.65 -5.63
N TRP A 115 13.75 -3.59 -6.54
CA TRP A 115 12.57 -4.44 -6.52
C TRP A 115 12.86 -5.88 -6.03
N GLY A 116 14.02 -6.13 -5.43
CA GLY A 116 14.36 -7.45 -4.84
C GLY A 116 14.55 -8.58 -5.85
N LEU A 117 14.94 -8.24 -7.08
CA LEU A 117 15.22 -9.15 -8.19
C LEU A 117 16.74 -9.25 -8.45
N GLU A 118 17.59 -9.07 -7.43
CA GLU A 118 19.06 -9.02 -7.60
C GLU A 118 19.71 -10.33 -8.07
N ASN A 119 18.94 -11.42 -8.12
CA ASN A 119 19.38 -12.71 -8.64
C ASN A 119 19.12 -12.87 -10.14
N GLU A 120 18.39 -11.94 -10.76
CA GLU A 120 18.14 -11.90 -12.20
C GLU A 120 19.37 -11.41 -12.95
N SER A 121 19.56 -11.90 -14.18
CA SER A 121 20.67 -11.51 -15.03
C SER A 121 20.18 -10.78 -16.26
N TRP A 122 20.82 -9.63 -16.58
CA TRP A 122 20.63 -8.93 -17.85
C TRP A 122 20.68 -9.87 -19.06
N ALA A 123 21.64 -10.79 -19.08
CA ALA A 123 21.84 -11.71 -20.21
C ALA A 123 20.73 -12.77 -20.35
N ASP A 124 19.95 -13.02 -19.29
CA ASP A 124 18.81 -13.92 -19.34
C ASP A 124 17.56 -13.21 -19.90
N TRP A 125 17.47 -11.87 -19.72
CA TRP A 125 16.38 -11.04 -20.20
C TRP A 125 16.63 -10.48 -21.62
N ASP A 126 17.85 -10.02 -21.93
CA ASP A 126 18.28 -9.53 -23.26
C ASP A 126 18.58 -10.73 -24.19
N THR A 127 17.52 -11.42 -24.59
CA THR A 127 17.60 -12.63 -25.42
C THR A 127 18.04 -12.35 -26.85
N SER A 128 17.78 -11.15 -27.33
CA SER A 128 18.16 -10.66 -28.66
C SER A 128 19.64 -10.28 -28.72
N GLY A 129 20.22 -9.85 -27.59
CA GLY A 129 21.61 -9.44 -27.44
C GLY A 129 21.91 -8.11 -28.11
N ASP A 130 20.92 -7.22 -28.22
CA ASP A 130 21.06 -5.91 -28.86
C ASP A 130 21.31 -4.76 -27.87
N GLY A 131 21.28 -5.07 -26.56
CA GLY A 131 21.66 -4.15 -25.48
C GLY A 131 20.52 -3.26 -24.99
N ILE A 132 19.28 -3.62 -25.32
CA ILE A 132 18.04 -3.03 -24.81
C ILE A 132 17.07 -4.17 -24.49
N LEU A 133 16.14 -3.97 -23.56
CA LEU A 133 14.96 -4.83 -23.43
C LEU A 133 13.79 -4.13 -24.10
N ASP A 134 13.15 -4.83 -25.04
CA ASP A 134 11.82 -4.46 -25.49
C ASP A 134 10.74 -5.05 -24.57
N GLU A 135 9.49 -4.58 -24.73
CA GLU A 135 8.35 -5.06 -23.92
C GLU A 135 8.18 -6.60 -23.97
N ASN A 136 8.53 -7.28 -25.07
CA ASN A 136 8.36 -8.74 -25.14
C ASN A 136 9.42 -9.46 -24.30
N GLU A 137 10.66 -8.96 -24.33
CA GLU A 137 11.75 -9.48 -23.51
C GLU A 137 11.49 -9.23 -22.02
N PHE A 138 11.06 -8.01 -21.69
CA PHE A 138 10.62 -7.65 -20.35
C PHE A 138 9.47 -8.55 -19.87
N ASN A 139 8.36 -8.63 -20.60
CA ASN A 139 7.20 -9.44 -20.19
C ASN A 139 7.57 -10.92 -20.01
N THR A 140 8.47 -11.45 -20.84
CA THR A 140 8.92 -12.84 -20.72
C THR A 140 9.73 -13.07 -19.44
N GLY A 141 10.65 -12.15 -19.10
CA GLY A 141 11.45 -12.25 -17.88
C GLY A 141 10.64 -11.95 -16.61
N PHE A 142 9.75 -10.96 -16.69
CA PHE A 142 8.98 -10.48 -15.56
C PHE A 142 7.86 -11.44 -15.15
N ALA A 143 7.21 -12.12 -16.10
CA ALA A 143 6.12 -13.07 -15.81
C ALA A 143 6.52 -14.23 -14.86
N ASP A 144 7.82 -14.55 -14.75
CA ASP A 144 8.31 -15.62 -13.88
C ASP A 144 8.45 -15.19 -12.39
N ASN A 145 8.23 -13.90 -12.05
CA ASN A 145 8.37 -13.41 -10.67
C ASN A 145 7.22 -13.81 -9.73
N GLY A 146 6.04 -14.12 -10.28
CA GLY A 146 4.85 -14.56 -9.53
C GLY A 146 4.07 -13.45 -8.80
N TRP A 147 4.45 -12.17 -8.92
CA TRP A 147 3.83 -11.08 -8.18
C TRP A 147 2.36 -10.87 -8.53
N PHE A 148 1.98 -10.99 -9.80
CA PHE A 148 0.57 -10.85 -10.20
C PHE A 148 -0.32 -11.85 -9.44
N ASP A 149 0.05 -13.13 -9.47
CA ASP A 149 -0.67 -14.20 -8.77
C ASP A 149 -0.62 -14.04 -7.23
N ASP A 150 0.50 -13.55 -6.68
CA ASP A 150 0.68 -13.37 -5.23
C ASP A 150 -0.09 -12.15 -4.69
N TRP A 151 -0.27 -11.10 -5.50
CA TRP A 151 -0.94 -9.85 -5.12
C TRP A 151 -2.44 -9.89 -5.38
N ASP A 152 -2.92 -10.76 -6.27
CA ASP A 152 -4.35 -11.04 -6.49
C ASP A 152 -4.96 -11.75 -5.27
N ALA A 153 -5.36 -10.95 -4.28
CA ALA A 153 -5.80 -11.44 -2.98
C ALA A 153 -7.19 -12.09 -3.06
N ASP A 154 -8.03 -11.66 -4.00
CA ASP A 154 -9.38 -12.18 -4.18
C ASP A 154 -9.54 -13.27 -5.26
N ASN A 155 -8.46 -13.53 -6.01
CA ASN A 155 -8.28 -14.58 -7.02
C ASN A 155 -9.21 -14.41 -8.22
N ASP A 156 -9.42 -13.17 -8.68
CA ASP A 156 -10.23 -12.88 -9.87
C ASP A 156 -9.42 -12.73 -11.16
N ASN A 157 -8.08 -12.88 -11.07
CA ASN A 157 -7.07 -12.69 -12.12
C ASN A 157 -7.00 -11.26 -12.63
N MET A 158 -7.30 -10.30 -11.76
CA MET A 158 -7.08 -8.88 -11.95
C MET A 158 -6.49 -8.31 -10.65
N LEU A 159 -5.87 -7.13 -10.73
CA LEU A 159 -5.44 -6.40 -9.55
C LEU A 159 -6.24 -5.12 -9.42
N ALA A 160 -6.86 -4.91 -8.27
CA ALA A 160 -7.34 -3.58 -7.87
C ALA A 160 -6.17 -2.70 -7.40
N GLU A 161 -6.33 -1.37 -7.43
CA GLU A 161 -5.30 -0.42 -6.99
C GLU A 161 -4.78 -0.71 -5.58
N ARG A 162 -5.66 -1.17 -4.68
CA ARG A 162 -5.26 -1.54 -3.33
C ARG A 162 -4.38 -2.79 -3.31
N GLU A 163 -4.66 -3.79 -4.14
CA GLU A 163 -3.86 -5.01 -4.24
C GLU A 163 -2.48 -4.71 -4.82
N TYR A 164 -2.43 -3.89 -5.87
CA TYR A 164 -1.19 -3.37 -6.44
C TYR A 164 -0.34 -2.63 -5.38
N THR A 165 -0.93 -1.64 -4.71
CA THR A 165 -0.21 -0.81 -3.74
C THR A 165 0.24 -1.58 -2.50
N ASP A 166 -0.59 -2.49 -1.99
CA ASP A 166 -0.18 -3.37 -0.88
C ASP A 166 0.93 -4.35 -1.31
N GLY A 167 0.92 -4.81 -2.57
CA GLY A 167 1.97 -5.61 -3.17
C GLY A 167 3.32 -4.89 -3.25
N VAL A 168 3.33 -3.68 -3.83
CA VAL A 168 4.53 -2.82 -3.89
C VAL A 168 5.04 -2.49 -2.50
N PHE A 169 4.16 -2.10 -1.58
CA PHE A 169 4.50 -1.85 -0.19
C PHE A 169 5.20 -3.06 0.43
N GLY A 170 4.66 -4.27 0.24
CA GLY A 170 5.24 -5.50 0.77
C GLY A 170 6.60 -5.87 0.16
N VAL A 171 6.90 -5.47 -1.08
CA VAL A 171 8.24 -5.64 -1.67
C VAL A 171 9.25 -4.69 -1.04
N TRP A 172 8.83 -3.45 -0.73
CA TRP A 172 9.73 -2.42 -0.21
C TRP A 172 9.88 -2.39 1.30
N ASP A 173 8.93 -2.94 2.07
CA ASP A 173 9.06 -3.18 3.52
C ASP A 173 10.02 -4.36 3.77
N GLU A 174 11.31 -4.16 3.48
CA GLU A 174 12.36 -5.19 3.54
C GLU A 174 12.44 -5.86 4.92
N ASN A 175 12.07 -5.10 5.96
CA ASN A 175 12.20 -5.52 7.34
C ASN A 175 10.89 -6.04 7.98
N ASP A 176 9.78 -6.05 7.21
CA ASP A 176 8.44 -6.51 7.58
C ASP A 176 7.89 -5.84 8.86
N ASP A 177 8.18 -4.56 9.10
CA ASP A 177 7.68 -3.83 10.28
C ASP A 177 6.41 -3.00 10.02
N SER A 178 5.84 -3.13 8.82
CA SER A 178 4.63 -2.45 8.35
C SER A 178 4.80 -0.94 8.22
N LEU A 179 6.03 -0.46 8.07
CA LEU A 179 6.38 0.93 7.83
C LEU A 179 7.50 1.00 6.79
N LEU A 180 7.37 1.87 5.80
CA LEU A 180 8.47 2.22 4.91
C LEU A 180 9.29 3.32 5.55
N ASP A 181 10.48 3.00 6.05
CA ASP A 181 11.40 3.99 6.59
C ASP A 181 11.96 4.92 5.50
N THR A 182 12.81 5.89 5.86
CA THR A 182 13.37 6.85 4.87
C THR A 182 14.16 6.19 3.73
N ASN A 183 14.75 5.02 3.95
CA ASN A 183 15.45 4.27 2.90
C ASN A 183 14.44 3.57 1.99
N GLU A 184 13.45 2.89 2.56
CA GLU A 184 12.42 2.14 1.84
C GLU A 184 11.49 3.08 1.07
N TYR A 185 11.00 4.14 1.72
CA TYR A 185 10.19 5.19 1.09
C TYR A 185 10.95 5.96 0.00
N GLY A 186 12.29 6.02 0.04
CA GLY A 186 13.08 6.65 -1.01
C GLY A 186 12.88 6.02 -2.40
N LEU A 187 12.40 4.78 -2.45
CA LEU A 187 12.02 4.10 -3.70
C LEU A 187 10.74 4.68 -4.28
N TYR A 188 9.76 5.05 -3.44
CA TYR A 188 8.54 5.73 -3.90
C TYR A 188 8.86 7.03 -4.63
N ASP A 189 9.71 7.88 -4.05
CA ASP A 189 10.15 9.12 -4.70
C ASP A 189 10.90 8.87 -6.02
N THR A 190 11.55 7.72 -6.17
CA THR A 190 12.30 7.35 -7.37
C THR A 190 11.38 6.95 -8.53
N TYR A 191 10.34 6.16 -8.24
CA TYR A 191 9.47 5.57 -9.26
C TYR A 191 8.15 6.30 -9.47
N TYR A 192 7.60 6.90 -8.41
CA TYR A 192 6.29 7.56 -8.41
C TYR A 192 6.33 9.04 -8.01
N GLY A 193 7.51 9.54 -7.62
CA GLY A 193 7.70 10.93 -7.25
C GLY A 193 7.53 11.88 -8.44
N VAL A 194 6.62 12.85 -8.32
CA VAL A 194 6.33 13.90 -9.33
C VAL A 194 6.94 15.27 -9.02
#